data_AF-A0A1Q3DV75-F1
#
_entry.id   AF-A0A1Q3DV75-F1
#
_cell.length_a   1.000
_cell.length_b   1.000
_cell.length_c   1.000
_cell.angle_alpha   90.00
_cell.angle_beta   90.00
_cell.angle_gamma   90.00
#
_symmetry.space_group_name_H-M   'P 1'
#
loop_
_entity.id
_entity.type
_entity.pdbx_description
1 polymer ?
#
loop_
_entity_poly.entity_id
_entity_poly.type
_entity_poly.pdbx_seq_one_letter_code
_entity_poly.pdbx_strand_id
1 'polypeptide(L)'
;MSRQLYSRSHLDTTPPKYNGPLHPLDKAVFQKSIPVLAARVPASQIALILHSEVTRKYLIGLPKVRPVVSDPSAPEGDRLVLLGVSDQAQLSQESLELLESKGNGFTEYNLVLDYDYWTASELLQAILPEELREGAPVGFAATGHIAHVNLNDDYLSYKKTIGQLFLDKNKTIRTVVNKLDNIDTQFRFFQMEVIAGEPDFIVEHHESDCRFTFDFSRVYWNSRLHTEHDRIVQSVHPGEVLVDVFAGVGPFAIPAGKKGCAVMANDLNPASYMYLCQNIKDNE
;
A
#
# COMPACT_ATOMS: atom_id res chain seq x y z
N MET A 1 1.05 -13.24 13.35
CA MET A 1 1.14 -13.31 14.83
C MET A 1 2.17 -12.28 15.28
N SER A 2 1.96 -11.22 16.08
CA SER A 2 0.85 -10.70 16.90
C SER A 2 0.91 -9.16 16.81
N ARG A 3 -0.11 -8.50 16.24
CA ARG A 3 -0.18 -7.01 16.16
C ARG A 3 -1.25 -6.40 17.08
N GLN A 4 -1.85 -7.18 17.97
CA GLN A 4 -3.03 -6.79 18.75
C GLN A 4 -2.81 -6.71 20.27
N LEU A 5 -1.60 -6.41 20.74
CA LEU A 5 -1.28 -6.49 22.17
C LEU A 5 -0.71 -5.20 22.78
N TYR A 6 -0.91 -4.06 22.12
CA TYR A 6 -0.62 -2.74 22.69
C TYR A 6 -1.93 -1.98 22.85
N SER A 7 -2.12 -1.35 24.01
CA SER A 7 -3.24 -0.43 24.23
C SER A 7 -3.24 0.65 23.14
N ARG A 8 -4.42 1.09 22.67
CA ARG A 8 -4.51 2.28 21.80
C ARG A 8 -3.96 3.46 22.60
N SER A 9 -2.72 3.84 22.32
CA SER A 9 -2.12 5.04 22.89
C SER A 9 -3.04 6.23 22.62
N HIS A 10 -3.40 7.01 23.64
CA HIS A 10 -4.23 8.22 23.53
C HIS A 10 -3.52 9.39 22.82
N LEU A 11 -2.38 9.10 22.19
CA LEU A 11 -1.59 10.09 21.46
C LEU A 11 -2.33 10.51 20.20
N ASP A 12 -2.48 11.81 20.01
CA ASP A 12 -3.04 12.35 18.78
C ASP A 12 -2.02 12.21 17.64
N THR A 13 -2.17 11.17 16.83
CA THR A 13 -1.35 10.94 15.64
C THR A 13 -2.00 11.45 14.36
N THR A 14 -3.03 12.30 14.44
CA THR A 14 -3.62 12.89 13.23
C THR A 14 -2.58 13.73 12.46
N PRO A 15 -2.53 13.63 11.12
CA PRO A 15 -1.61 14.43 10.32
C PRO A 15 -1.92 15.93 10.50
N PRO A 16 -0.89 16.81 10.45
CA PRO A 16 -1.10 18.25 10.41
C PRO A 16 -2.02 18.63 9.24
N LYS A 17 -2.90 19.62 9.44
CA LYS A 17 -3.75 20.16 8.36
C LYS A 17 -2.87 20.78 7.27
N TYR A 18 -3.23 20.57 6.01
CA TYR A 18 -2.48 21.06 4.87
C TYR A 18 -3.22 22.21 4.18
N ASN A 19 -2.57 23.38 4.11
CA ASN A 19 -3.10 24.58 3.43
C ASN A 19 -2.15 25.08 2.32
N GLY A 20 -1.21 24.24 1.88
CA GLY A 20 -0.20 24.58 0.88
C GLY A 20 -0.64 24.29 -0.56
N PRO A 21 0.27 24.41 -1.54
CA PRO A 21 -0.02 24.08 -2.94
C PRO A 21 -0.35 22.59 -3.12
N LEU A 22 -1.37 22.28 -3.91
CA LEU A 22 -1.79 20.89 -4.15
C LEU A 22 -0.75 20.07 -4.93
N HIS A 23 0.07 20.71 -5.77
CA HIS A 23 1.12 20.02 -6.51
C HIS A 23 2.28 20.95 -6.92
N PRO A 24 3.55 20.62 -6.62
CA PRO A 24 3.97 19.50 -5.77
C PRO A 24 3.55 19.74 -4.31
N LEU A 25 3.24 18.64 -3.61
CA LEU A 25 2.89 18.68 -2.20
C LEU A 25 4.13 19.01 -1.35
N ASP A 26 4.03 20.00 -0.48
CA ASP A 26 5.08 20.26 0.52
C ASP A 26 5.02 19.20 1.62
N LYS A 27 5.87 18.17 1.48
CA LYS A 27 5.93 17.03 2.41
C LYS A 27 6.44 17.43 3.80
N ALA A 28 7.19 18.53 3.93
CA ALA A 28 7.75 18.96 5.22
C ALA A 28 6.67 19.43 6.20
N VAL A 29 5.51 19.86 5.69
CA VAL A 29 4.34 20.21 6.51
C VAL A 29 3.81 19.00 7.28
N PHE A 30 3.96 17.79 6.74
CA PHE A 30 3.60 16.55 7.42
C PHE A 30 4.73 16.13 8.36
N GLN A 31 4.92 16.92 9.41
CA GLN A 31 5.77 16.58 10.53
C GLN A 31 5.03 16.91 11.83
N LYS A 32 4.99 15.95 12.76
CA LYS A 32 4.35 16.11 14.06
C LYS A 32 5.28 15.58 15.15
N SER A 33 5.63 16.45 16.10
CA SER A 33 6.36 16.04 17.30
C SER A 33 5.35 15.78 18.42
N ILE A 34 5.44 14.60 19.02
CA ILE A 34 4.58 14.17 20.13
C ILE A 34 5.49 13.88 21.32
N PRO A 35 5.44 14.66 22.41
CA PRO A 35 6.21 14.36 23.61
C PRO A 35 5.62 13.10 24.25
N VAL A 36 6.49 12.14 24.52
CA VAL A 36 6.14 10.89 25.22
C VAL A 36 7.13 10.63 26.35
N LEU A 37 6.66 9.96 27.38
CA LEU A 37 7.51 9.49 28.46
C LEU A 37 8.35 8.30 27.98
N ALA A 38 9.63 8.30 28.30
CA ALA A 38 10.52 7.18 28.04
C ALA A 38 11.25 6.76 29.32
N ALA A 39 11.35 5.46 29.55
CA ALA A 39 12.19 4.91 30.62
C ALA A 39 13.59 4.60 30.06
N ARG A 40 14.65 5.03 30.75
CA ARG A 40 16.02 4.60 30.48
C ARG A 40 16.21 3.20 31.04
N VAL A 41 16.60 2.25 30.19
CA VAL A 41 16.67 0.84 30.55
C VAL A 41 17.98 0.23 30.02
N PRO A 42 18.78 -0.44 30.88
CA PRO A 42 19.93 -1.21 30.44
C PRO A 42 19.52 -2.29 29.44
N ALA A 43 20.36 -2.55 28.44
CA ALA A 43 20.08 -3.52 27.38
C ALA A 43 19.67 -4.91 27.91
N SER A 44 20.24 -5.34 29.05
CA SER A 44 19.94 -6.61 29.71
C SER A 44 18.54 -6.72 30.32
N GLN A 45 17.87 -5.59 30.60
CA GLN A 45 16.55 -5.56 31.27
C GLN A 45 15.39 -5.32 30.30
N ILE A 46 15.65 -4.94 29.04
CA ILE A 46 14.63 -4.59 28.05
C ILE A 46 13.61 -5.70 27.85
N ALA A 47 14.07 -6.95 27.71
CA ALA A 47 13.18 -8.07 27.44
C ALA A 47 12.15 -8.25 28.57
N LEU A 48 12.56 -8.06 29.83
CA LEU A 48 11.67 -8.16 30.99
C LEU A 48 10.60 -7.08 30.96
N ILE A 49 10.96 -5.84 30.61
CA ILE A 49 9.99 -4.73 30.52
C ILE A 49 9.04 -4.92 29.34
N LEU A 50 9.53 -5.42 28.19
CA LEU A 50 8.68 -5.62 27.00
C LEU A 50 7.68 -6.78 27.16
N HIS A 51 8.03 -7.80 27.94
CA HIS A 51 7.19 -9.00 28.13
C HIS A 51 6.33 -8.96 29.39
N SER A 52 6.61 -8.05 30.32
CA SER A 52 5.81 -7.89 31.54
C SER A 52 4.40 -7.37 31.26
N GLU A 53 3.39 -8.02 31.83
CA GLU A 53 1.99 -7.66 31.62
C GLU A 53 1.65 -6.25 32.14
N VAL A 54 2.30 -5.82 33.22
CA VAL A 54 2.02 -4.52 33.85
C VAL A 54 2.50 -3.35 32.99
N THR A 55 3.67 -3.46 32.36
CA THR A 55 4.25 -2.40 31.51
C THR A 55 3.75 -2.45 30.08
N ARG A 56 3.41 -3.64 29.56
CA ARG A 56 3.02 -3.85 28.16
C ARG A 56 1.87 -2.96 27.70
N LYS A 57 0.89 -2.70 28.57
CA LYS A 57 -0.25 -1.83 28.26
C LYS A 57 0.13 -0.35 28.08
N TYR A 58 1.29 0.06 28.59
CA TYR A 58 1.82 1.43 28.46
C TYR A 58 2.88 1.56 27.38
N LEU A 59 3.36 0.48 26.76
CA LEU A 59 4.32 0.57 25.65
C LEU A 59 3.68 1.26 24.45
N ILE A 60 4.47 2.05 23.73
CA ILE A 60 3.97 2.72 22.52
C ILE A 60 3.54 1.68 21.47
N GLY A 61 2.30 1.81 21.01
CA GLY A 61 1.65 0.87 20.09
C GLY A 61 1.45 1.43 18.68
N LEU A 62 2.24 2.41 18.27
CA LEU A 62 2.05 3.12 17.00
C LEU A 62 2.65 2.35 15.80
N PRO A 63 1.98 2.32 14.63
CA PRO A 63 2.54 1.72 13.42
C PRO A 63 3.89 2.34 13.03
N LYS A 64 4.83 1.55 12.50
CA LYS A 64 6.16 2.03 12.05
C LYS A 64 7.05 2.64 13.14
N VAL A 65 6.57 2.81 14.36
CA VAL A 65 7.33 3.29 15.53
C VAL A 65 7.84 2.08 16.30
N ARG A 66 9.12 2.09 16.66
CA ARG A 66 9.72 1.07 17.50
C ARG A 66 9.53 1.45 18.97
N PRO A 67 9.12 0.51 19.85
CA PRO A 67 8.96 0.81 21.27
C PRO A 67 10.29 0.99 22.02
N VAL A 68 11.42 0.67 21.38
CA VAL A 68 12.75 0.84 21.97
C VAL A 68 13.67 1.55 20.99
N VAL A 69 14.28 2.64 21.45
CA VAL A 69 15.21 3.48 20.67
C VAL A 69 16.50 3.72 21.44
N SER A 70 17.54 4.25 20.77
CA SER A 70 18.77 4.69 21.45
C SER A 70 18.47 5.99 22.21
N ASP A 71 19.08 6.21 23.37
CA ASP A 71 19.03 7.53 24.02
C ASP A 71 19.88 8.52 23.20
N PRO A 72 19.30 9.61 22.65
CA PRO A 72 20.06 10.61 21.90
C PRO A 72 21.16 11.30 22.73
N SER A 73 21.00 11.36 24.06
CA SER A 73 21.98 11.95 24.97
C SER A 73 23.14 11.01 25.31
N ALA A 74 22.94 9.69 25.17
CA ALA A 74 23.94 8.66 25.43
C ALA A 74 23.76 7.44 24.49
N PRO A 75 24.13 7.53 23.20
CA PRO A 75 23.77 6.52 22.20
C PRO A 75 24.31 5.11 22.45
N GLU A 76 25.45 4.98 23.13
CA GLU A 76 26.07 3.70 23.50
C GLU A 76 25.65 3.18 24.88
N GLY A 77 24.82 3.93 25.60
CA GLY A 77 24.37 3.61 26.95
C GLY A 77 23.03 2.88 26.98
N ASP A 78 22.20 3.30 27.93
CA ASP A 78 20.86 2.76 28.09
C ASP A 78 19.98 2.99 26.85
N ARG A 79 18.96 2.14 26.72
CA ARG A 79 17.94 2.27 25.70
C ARG A 79 16.75 3.01 26.28
N LEU A 80 16.03 3.73 25.42
CA LEU A 80 14.76 4.35 25.78
C LEU A 80 13.63 3.39 25.42
N VAL A 81 12.88 2.96 26.43
CA VAL A 81 11.59 2.28 26.25
C VAL A 81 10.51 3.35 26.20
N LEU A 82 9.91 3.53 25.02
CA LEU A 82 8.91 4.56 24.76
C LEU A 82 7.54 4.12 25.28
N LEU A 83 6.91 5.00 26.05
CA LEU A 83 5.60 4.76 26.64
C LEU A 83 4.54 5.58 25.91
N GLY A 84 3.33 5.05 25.75
CA GLY A 84 2.17 5.71 25.13
C GLY A 84 1.49 6.74 26.05
N VAL A 85 2.24 7.31 27.00
CA VAL A 85 1.81 8.31 27.98
C VAL A 85 2.85 9.44 28.02
N SER A 86 2.46 10.63 28.48
CA SER A 86 3.35 11.79 28.58
C SER A 86 3.88 12.00 30.00
N ASP A 87 3.18 11.49 31.02
CA ASP A 87 3.50 11.71 32.43
C ASP A 87 3.52 10.41 33.24
N GLN A 88 4.42 10.32 34.23
CA GLN A 88 4.56 9.16 35.11
C GLN A 88 3.28 8.90 35.94
N ALA A 89 2.52 9.94 36.28
CA ALA A 89 1.26 9.83 37.01
C ALA A 89 0.18 9.03 36.25
N GLN A 90 0.36 8.80 34.95
CA GLN A 90 -0.54 7.98 34.13
C GLN A 90 -0.23 6.47 34.24
N LEU A 91 0.91 6.10 34.83
CA LEU A 91 1.32 4.72 35.04
C LEU A 91 0.67 4.16 36.32
N SER A 92 0.31 2.87 36.31
CA SER A 92 -0.06 2.17 37.55
C SER A 92 1.16 2.02 38.45
N GLN A 93 0.94 2.02 39.77
CA GLN A 93 2.01 1.88 40.77
C GLN A 93 2.94 0.68 40.48
N GLU A 94 2.38 -0.49 40.18
CA GLU A 94 3.16 -1.70 39.82
C GLU A 94 4.09 -1.49 38.61
N SER A 95 3.66 -0.68 37.63
CA SER A 95 4.45 -0.39 36.43
C SER A 95 5.55 0.61 36.74
N LEU A 96 5.27 1.62 37.57
CA LEU A 96 6.26 2.59 38.01
C LEU A 96 7.38 1.89 38.79
N GLU A 97 7.03 1.07 39.79
CA GLU A 97 7.98 0.30 40.60
C GLU A 97 8.85 -0.65 39.75
N LEU A 98 8.24 -1.32 38.75
CA LEU A 98 9.00 -2.19 37.84
C LEU A 98 9.96 -1.39 36.96
N LEU A 99 9.52 -0.27 36.39
CA LEU A 99 10.34 0.57 35.52
C LEU A 99 11.48 1.25 36.31
N GLU A 100 11.24 1.67 37.54
CA GLU A 100 12.27 2.25 38.41
C GLU A 100 13.26 1.20 38.91
N SER A 101 12.80 -0.01 39.24
CA SER A 101 13.70 -1.07 39.73
C SER A 101 14.59 -1.68 38.63
N LYS A 102 14.17 -1.58 37.37
CA LYS A 102 14.88 -2.14 36.20
C LYS A 102 15.49 -1.10 35.29
N GLY A 103 15.18 0.18 35.50
CA GLY A 103 15.63 1.30 34.71
C GLY A 103 16.49 2.28 35.51
N ASN A 104 17.01 3.28 34.79
CA ASN A 104 17.86 4.35 35.32
C ASN A 104 17.15 5.70 35.21
N GLY A 105 15.85 5.70 35.56
CA GLY A 105 14.98 6.87 35.54
C GLY A 105 14.25 7.11 34.22
N PHE A 106 13.57 8.25 34.16
CA PHE A 106 12.71 8.64 33.04
C PHE A 106 13.25 9.89 32.33
N THR A 107 12.84 10.05 31.08
CA THR A 107 13.08 11.25 30.29
C THR A 107 11.88 11.51 29.37
N GLU A 108 11.70 12.76 28.98
CA GLU A 108 10.85 13.08 27.84
C GLU A 108 11.58 12.65 26.55
N TYR A 109 10.82 12.08 25.62
CA TYR A 109 11.26 11.77 24.27
C TYR A 109 10.30 12.40 23.27
N ASN A 110 10.83 13.20 22.34
CA ASN A 110 10.06 13.81 21.28
C ASN A 110 9.93 12.84 20.10
N LEU A 111 8.80 12.14 20.03
CA LEU A 111 8.48 11.26 18.91
C LEU A 111 8.13 12.10 17.68
N VAL A 112 8.97 12.03 16.66
CA VAL A 112 8.75 12.70 15.38
C VAL A 112 8.07 11.75 14.42
N LEU A 113 6.84 12.08 14.02
CA LEU A 113 6.13 11.46 12.90
C LEU A 113 6.33 12.33 11.66
N ASP A 114 6.77 11.74 10.57
CA ASP A 114 6.98 12.42 9.28
C ASP A 114 5.98 11.96 8.22
N TYR A 115 6.07 12.53 7.02
CA TYR A 115 5.21 12.20 5.89
C TYR A 115 5.03 10.69 5.69
N ASP A 116 6.09 9.89 5.87
CA ASP A 116 6.09 8.46 5.63
C ASP A 116 5.40 7.64 6.71
N TYR A 117 5.11 8.23 7.87
CA TYR A 117 4.28 7.61 8.90
C TYR A 117 2.85 7.36 8.39
N TRP A 118 2.19 8.40 7.85
CA TRP A 118 0.79 8.36 7.45
C TRP A 118 0.53 7.60 6.14
N THR A 119 -0.65 7.01 6.06
CA THR A 119 -1.20 6.38 4.85
C THR A 119 -1.70 7.45 3.86
N ALA A 120 -1.92 7.06 2.60
CA ALA A 120 -2.52 7.95 1.61
C ALA A 120 -3.91 8.44 2.05
N SER A 121 -4.72 7.55 2.66
CA SER A 121 -6.03 7.91 3.19
C SER A 121 -5.95 8.99 4.27
N GLU A 122 -5.07 8.84 5.26
CA GLU A 122 -4.92 9.83 6.34
C GLU A 122 -4.44 11.18 5.81
N LEU A 123 -3.51 11.18 4.85
CA LEU A 123 -3.03 12.41 4.22
C LEU A 123 -4.12 13.09 3.37
N LEU A 124 -4.93 12.32 2.63
CA LEU A 124 -6.07 12.88 1.89
C LEU A 124 -7.06 13.58 2.82
N GLN A 125 -7.32 13.03 4.02
CA GLN A 125 -8.18 13.68 5.01
C GLN A 125 -7.62 15.03 5.49
N ALA A 126 -6.29 15.17 5.58
CA ALA A 126 -5.64 16.43 5.96
C ALA A 126 -5.55 17.46 4.81
N ILE A 127 -5.58 17.00 3.55
CA ILE A 127 -5.43 17.84 2.36
C ILE A 127 -6.78 18.29 1.80
N LEU A 128 -7.78 17.41 1.81
CA LEU A 128 -9.07 17.69 1.18
C LEU A 128 -9.94 18.62 2.07
N PRO A 129 -10.76 19.48 1.43
CA PRO A 129 -11.86 20.18 2.08
C PRO A 129 -12.79 19.19 2.80
N GLU A 130 -13.46 19.67 3.85
CA GLU A 130 -14.28 18.83 4.73
C GLU A 130 -15.41 18.11 3.96
N GLU A 131 -15.95 18.77 2.94
CA GLU A 131 -17.03 18.27 2.10
C GLU A 131 -16.59 17.10 1.20
N LEU A 132 -15.29 16.99 0.92
CA LEU A 132 -14.70 15.99 0.02
C LEU A 132 -14.04 14.83 0.78
N ARG A 133 -14.14 14.80 2.11
CA ARG A 133 -13.47 13.80 2.95
C ARG A 133 -14.17 12.44 2.97
N GLU A 134 -15.49 12.41 3.04
CA GLU A 134 -16.27 11.19 3.24
C GLU A 134 -16.23 10.26 2.01
N GLY A 135 -16.07 10.83 0.81
CA GLY A 135 -15.99 10.10 -0.46
C GLY A 135 -14.59 10.00 -1.06
N ALA A 136 -13.54 10.39 -0.32
CA ALA A 136 -12.20 10.50 -0.87
C ALA A 136 -11.76 9.18 -1.53
N PRO A 137 -11.08 9.23 -2.69
CA PRO A 137 -10.60 8.02 -3.35
C PRO A 137 -9.45 7.43 -2.53
N VAL A 138 -9.75 6.45 -1.68
CA VAL A 138 -8.79 5.79 -0.78
C VAL A 138 -8.19 4.51 -1.34
N GLY A 139 -8.68 4.05 -2.49
CA GLY A 139 -8.24 2.81 -3.12
C GLY A 139 -8.10 2.93 -4.64
N PHE A 140 -7.35 2.01 -5.22
CA PHE A 140 -7.15 1.87 -6.65
C PHE A 140 -7.16 0.39 -7.01
N ALA A 141 -7.34 0.08 -8.29
CA ALA A 141 -7.06 -1.24 -8.81
C ALA A 141 -5.70 -1.23 -9.50
N ALA A 142 -4.96 -2.34 -9.37
CA ALA A 142 -3.60 -2.44 -9.86
C ALA A 142 -3.50 -3.50 -10.96
N THR A 143 -2.75 -3.17 -12.00
CA THR A 143 -2.31 -4.11 -13.04
C THR A 143 -0.80 -3.96 -13.17
N GLY A 144 -0.05 -4.96 -12.70
CA GLY A 144 1.40 -4.85 -12.59
C GLY A 144 1.80 -3.65 -11.73
N HIS A 145 2.59 -2.74 -12.31
CA HIS A 145 3.08 -1.52 -11.66
C HIS A 145 2.17 -0.29 -11.87
N ILE A 146 1.02 -0.46 -12.55
CA ILE A 146 0.08 0.63 -12.84
C ILE A 146 -1.05 0.60 -11.82
N ALA A 147 -1.25 1.72 -11.14
CA ALA A 147 -2.44 1.97 -10.34
C ALA A 147 -3.45 2.75 -11.18
N HIS A 148 -4.69 2.27 -11.27
CA HIS A 148 -5.74 2.96 -12.00
C HIS A 148 -6.92 3.31 -11.09
N VAL A 149 -7.37 4.56 -11.21
CA VAL A 149 -8.47 5.14 -10.43
C VAL A 149 -9.55 5.64 -11.37
N ASN A 150 -10.76 5.81 -10.83
CA ASN A 150 -11.88 6.44 -11.51
C ASN A 150 -12.29 7.63 -10.65
N LEU A 151 -11.72 8.81 -10.92
CA LEU A 151 -12.04 10.04 -10.20
C LEU A 151 -13.33 10.63 -10.76
N ASN A 152 -14.26 10.99 -9.87
CA ASN A 152 -15.39 11.83 -10.24
C ASN A 152 -14.96 13.30 -10.38
N ASP A 153 -15.88 14.15 -10.87
CA ASP A 153 -15.63 15.57 -11.11
C ASP A 153 -15.13 16.34 -9.87
N ASP A 154 -15.62 15.97 -8.69
CA ASP A 154 -15.27 16.62 -7.41
C ASP A 154 -13.77 16.47 -7.08
N TYR A 155 -13.14 15.38 -7.52
CA TYR A 155 -11.73 15.08 -7.25
C TYR A 155 -10.77 15.46 -8.39
N LEU A 156 -11.26 15.89 -9.56
CA LEU A 156 -10.41 16.17 -10.72
C LEU A 156 -9.38 17.27 -10.45
N SER A 157 -9.74 18.29 -9.66
CA SER A 157 -8.83 19.36 -9.23
C SER A 157 -7.67 18.86 -8.35
N TYR A 158 -7.83 17.70 -7.71
CA TYR A 158 -6.85 17.08 -6.82
C TYR A 158 -6.12 15.88 -7.47
N LYS A 159 -6.40 15.57 -8.74
CA LYS A 159 -5.94 14.35 -9.40
C LYS A 159 -4.43 14.13 -9.33
N LYS A 160 -3.63 15.21 -9.49
CA LYS A 160 -2.17 15.13 -9.42
C LYS A 160 -1.69 14.85 -7.99
N THR A 161 -2.34 15.45 -6.98
CA THR A 161 -2.05 15.19 -5.57
C THR A 161 -2.41 13.76 -5.17
N ILE A 162 -3.61 13.30 -5.55
CA ILE A 162 -4.08 11.93 -5.32
C ILE A 162 -3.12 10.94 -6.00
N GLY A 163 -2.77 11.19 -7.26
CA GLY A 163 -1.80 10.39 -8.00
C GLY A 163 -0.46 10.31 -7.29
N GLN A 164 0.09 11.45 -6.86
CA GLN A 164 1.38 11.49 -6.17
C GLN A 164 1.35 10.76 -4.83
N LEU A 165 0.25 10.85 -4.07
CA LEU A 165 0.08 10.10 -2.82
C LEU A 165 0.06 8.60 -3.06
N PHE A 166 -0.64 8.13 -4.09
CA PHE A 166 -0.62 6.70 -4.43
C PHE A 166 0.76 6.23 -4.88
N LEU A 167 1.48 7.04 -5.65
CA LEU A 167 2.84 6.74 -6.05
C LEU A 167 3.78 6.65 -4.83
N ASP A 168 3.76 7.66 -3.96
CA ASP A 168 4.63 7.75 -2.78
C ASP A 168 4.39 6.62 -1.78
N LYS A 169 3.13 6.22 -1.59
CA LYS A 169 2.74 5.25 -0.56
C LYS A 169 2.74 3.80 -1.04
N ASN A 170 2.99 3.55 -2.33
CA ASN A 170 3.00 2.20 -2.91
C ASN A 170 4.27 1.98 -3.74
N LYS A 171 5.31 1.39 -3.13
CA LYS A 171 6.63 1.19 -3.76
C LYS A 171 6.63 0.36 -5.05
N THR A 172 5.61 -0.47 -5.27
CA THR A 172 5.46 -1.29 -6.48
C THR A 172 4.83 -0.53 -7.64
N ILE A 173 4.16 0.58 -7.36
CA ILE A 173 3.49 1.41 -8.35
C ILE A 173 4.50 2.41 -8.91
N ARG A 174 4.58 2.51 -10.23
CA ARG A 174 5.42 3.49 -10.93
C ARG A 174 4.61 4.48 -11.76
N THR A 175 3.35 4.14 -12.05
CA THR A 175 2.46 4.91 -12.91
C THR A 175 1.06 4.91 -12.31
N VAL A 176 0.47 6.09 -12.15
CA VAL A 176 -0.90 6.24 -11.68
C VAL A 176 -1.72 6.91 -12.78
N VAL A 177 -2.85 6.30 -13.12
CA VAL A 177 -3.72 6.75 -14.20
C VAL A 177 -5.15 6.95 -13.73
N ASN A 178 -5.82 7.96 -14.27
CA ASN A 178 -7.27 8.11 -14.19
C ASN A 178 -7.90 7.50 -15.44
N LYS A 179 -8.82 6.55 -15.28
CA LYS A 179 -9.63 6.05 -16.39
C LYS A 179 -10.66 7.10 -16.75
N LEU A 180 -10.74 7.43 -18.03
CA LEU A 180 -11.77 8.29 -18.57
C LEU A 180 -12.98 7.42 -18.94
N ASP A 181 -14.20 7.96 -18.80
CA ASP A 181 -15.45 7.24 -19.10
C ASP A 181 -15.66 6.95 -20.60
N ASN A 182 -14.67 7.28 -21.45
CA ASN A 182 -14.67 6.97 -22.86
C ASN A 182 -14.03 5.61 -23.13
N ILE A 183 -14.89 4.61 -23.36
CA ILE A 183 -14.50 3.27 -23.81
C ILE A 183 -14.40 3.30 -25.34
N ASP A 184 -13.26 2.85 -25.88
CA ASP A 184 -13.15 2.65 -27.32
C ASP A 184 -14.20 1.63 -27.78
N THR A 185 -15.07 2.01 -28.71
CA THR A 185 -16.23 1.19 -29.09
C THR A 185 -15.84 -0.07 -29.85
N GLN A 186 -14.70 -0.08 -30.55
CA GLN A 186 -14.26 -1.20 -31.38
C GLN A 186 -13.39 -2.19 -30.60
N PHE A 187 -12.41 -1.69 -29.86
CA PHE A 187 -11.39 -2.49 -29.18
C PHE A 187 -11.55 -2.53 -27.65
N ARG A 188 -12.53 -1.79 -27.10
CA ARG A 188 -12.97 -1.83 -25.69
C ARG A 188 -11.88 -1.55 -24.65
N PHE A 189 -10.79 -0.89 -25.03
CA PHE A 189 -9.83 -0.35 -24.07
C PHE A 189 -10.28 1.02 -23.54
N PHE A 190 -9.79 1.40 -22.36
CA PHE A 190 -10.12 2.68 -21.73
C PHE A 190 -9.07 3.73 -22.07
N GLN A 191 -9.51 4.94 -22.42
CA GLN A 191 -8.59 6.08 -22.44
C GLN A 191 -8.14 6.39 -21.02
N MET A 192 -6.84 6.61 -20.84
CA MET A 192 -6.22 6.82 -19.54
C MET A 192 -5.40 8.10 -19.53
N GLU A 193 -5.59 8.91 -18.49
CA GLU A 193 -4.76 10.07 -18.21
C GLU A 193 -3.71 9.71 -17.15
N VAL A 194 -2.42 9.95 -17.43
CA VAL A 194 -1.37 9.81 -16.40
C VAL A 194 -1.48 10.96 -15.40
N ILE A 195 -1.78 10.62 -14.15
CA ILE A 195 -1.91 11.59 -13.05
C ILE A 195 -0.67 11.64 -12.15
N ALA A 196 0.16 10.60 -12.12
CA ALA A 196 1.48 10.64 -11.49
C ALA A 196 2.42 9.54 -12.03
N GLY A 197 3.73 9.76 -11.89
CA GLY A 197 4.76 8.82 -12.32
C GLY A 197 5.05 8.87 -13.82
N GLU A 198 5.83 7.89 -14.29
CA GLU A 198 6.26 7.82 -15.69
C GLU A 198 5.14 7.22 -16.58
N PRO A 199 5.01 7.64 -17.85
CA PRO A 199 4.02 7.09 -18.79
C PRO A 199 4.45 5.71 -19.32
N ASP A 200 4.63 4.74 -18.42
CA ASP A 200 4.92 3.34 -18.72
C ASP A 200 3.63 2.51 -18.62
N PHE A 201 3.18 1.98 -19.75
CA PHE A 201 1.97 1.17 -19.84
C PHE A 201 2.23 -0.32 -20.03
N ILE A 202 3.50 -0.74 -20.12
CA ILE A 202 3.88 -2.14 -20.34
C ILE A 202 3.89 -2.88 -19.01
N VAL A 203 2.86 -3.68 -18.77
CA VAL A 203 2.72 -4.43 -17.53
C VAL A 203 3.14 -5.87 -17.72
N GLU A 204 3.60 -6.48 -16.63
CA GLU A 204 3.73 -7.91 -16.48
C GLU A 204 2.76 -8.37 -15.40
N HIS A 205 1.99 -9.42 -15.68
CA HIS A 205 1.05 -10.03 -14.75
C HIS A 205 1.27 -11.54 -14.70
N HIS A 206 1.04 -12.14 -13.54
CA HIS A 206 1.20 -13.58 -13.32
C HIS A 206 -0.13 -14.17 -12.89
N GLU A 207 -0.62 -15.13 -13.65
CA GLU A 207 -1.91 -15.78 -13.44
C GLU A 207 -1.84 -17.23 -13.93
N SER A 208 -2.42 -18.20 -13.20
CA SER A 208 -2.45 -19.61 -13.62
C SER A 208 -1.08 -20.21 -14.02
N ASP A 209 -0.04 -19.90 -13.25
CA ASP A 209 1.37 -20.26 -13.54
C ASP A 209 1.86 -19.78 -14.93
N CYS A 210 1.25 -18.72 -15.45
CA CYS A 210 1.61 -18.11 -16.73
C CYS A 210 1.93 -16.62 -16.52
N ARG A 211 2.86 -16.12 -17.33
CA ARG A 211 3.28 -14.72 -17.37
C ARG A 211 2.67 -14.03 -18.58
N PHE A 212 2.08 -12.86 -18.36
CA PHE A 212 1.44 -12.06 -19.40
C PHE A 212 2.08 -10.69 -19.45
N THR A 213 2.68 -10.34 -20.58
CA THR A 213 3.21 -9.01 -20.87
C THR A 213 2.33 -8.32 -21.89
N PHE A 214 1.90 -7.09 -21.59
CA PHE A 214 1.07 -6.31 -22.51
C PHE A 214 1.07 -4.82 -22.21
N ASP A 215 0.68 -4.02 -23.21
CA ASP A 215 0.40 -2.60 -23.05
C ASP A 215 -1.03 -2.41 -22.57
N PHE A 216 -1.18 -2.05 -21.30
CA PHE A 216 -2.48 -1.87 -20.65
C PHE A 216 -3.31 -0.74 -21.28
N SER A 217 -2.69 0.19 -22.02
CA SER A 217 -3.41 1.24 -22.74
C SER A 217 -4.02 0.79 -24.07
N ARG A 218 -3.63 -0.40 -24.55
CA ARG A 218 -4.01 -0.89 -25.88
C ARG A 218 -4.81 -2.18 -25.86
N VAL A 219 -4.96 -2.83 -24.71
CA VAL A 219 -5.69 -4.09 -24.58
C VAL A 219 -6.68 -4.02 -23.41
N TYR A 220 -7.74 -4.80 -23.48
CA TYR A 220 -8.62 -5.01 -22.34
C TYR A 220 -8.00 -6.03 -21.37
N TRP A 221 -7.86 -5.66 -20.10
CA TRP A 221 -7.45 -6.56 -19.03
C TRP A 221 -8.20 -6.26 -17.73
N ASN A 222 -8.60 -7.31 -17.01
CA ASN A 222 -9.25 -7.19 -15.71
C ASN A 222 -8.76 -8.28 -14.75
N SER A 223 -7.84 -7.92 -13.85
CA SER A 223 -7.24 -8.82 -12.86
C SER A 223 -8.26 -9.46 -11.89
N ARG A 224 -9.51 -8.95 -11.83
CA ARG A 224 -10.57 -9.56 -10.99
C ARG A 224 -11.17 -10.82 -11.62
N LEU A 225 -10.93 -11.08 -12.90
CA LEU A 225 -11.45 -12.25 -13.60
C LEU A 225 -10.58 -13.50 -13.41
N HIS A 226 -9.45 -13.41 -12.72
CA HIS A 226 -8.55 -14.55 -12.50
C HIS A 226 -9.26 -15.81 -12.00
N THR A 227 -10.11 -15.70 -10.98
CA THR A 227 -10.83 -16.88 -10.46
C THR A 227 -11.70 -17.55 -11.53
N GLU A 228 -12.28 -16.76 -12.43
CA GLU A 228 -13.10 -17.27 -13.53
C GLU A 228 -12.23 -17.85 -14.65
N HIS A 229 -11.08 -17.23 -14.95
CA HIS A 229 -10.09 -17.78 -15.86
C HIS A 229 -9.61 -19.16 -15.41
N ASP A 230 -9.16 -19.27 -14.15
CA ASP A 230 -8.71 -20.53 -13.57
C ASP A 230 -9.83 -21.57 -13.58
N ARG A 231 -11.07 -21.21 -13.22
CA ARG A 231 -12.22 -22.13 -13.26
C ARG A 231 -12.40 -22.78 -14.65
N ILE A 232 -12.27 -21.99 -15.72
CA ILE A 232 -12.37 -22.51 -17.10
C ILE A 232 -11.14 -23.34 -17.46
N VAL A 233 -9.93 -22.89 -17.14
CA VAL A 233 -8.68 -23.61 -17.40
C VAL A 233 -8.62 -24.96 -16.65
N GLN A 234 -9.20 -25.04 -15.45
CA GLN A 234 -9.30 -26.30 -14.72
C GLN A 234 -10.29 -27.27 -15.36
N SER A 235 -11.31 -26.77 -16.06
CA SER A 235 -12.34 -27.59 -16.70
C SER A 235 -11.91 -28.25 -18.02
N VAL A 236 -10.83 -27.80 -18.64
CA VAL A 236 -10.27 -28.41 -19.86
C VAL A 236 -9.22 -29.47 -19.55
N HIS A 237 -9.09 -30.50 -20.39
CA HIS A 237 -8.19 -31.63 -20.20
C HIS A 237 -7.15 -31.76 -21.33
N PRO A 238 -5.97 -32.34 -21.05
CA PRO A 238 -4.96 -32.57 -22.09
C PRO A 238 -5.52 -33.33 -23.29
N GLY A 239 -5.18 -32.88 -24.50
CA GLY A 239 -5.69 -33.45 -25.76
C GLY A 239 -7.04 -32.90 -26.24
N GLU A 240 -7.72 -32.07 -25.45
CA GLU A 240 -8.91 -31.34 -25.90
C GLU A 240 -8.56 -30.13 -26.78
N VAL A 241 -9.57 -29.58 -27.45
CA VAL A 241 -9.46 -28.37 -28.27
C VAL A 241 -10.19 -27.22 -27.59
N LEU A 242 -9.46 -26.17 -27.21
CA LEU A 242 -10.03 -24.90 -26.74
C LEU A 242 -10.12 -23.91 -27.91
N VAL A 243 -11.31 -23.35 -28.13
CA VAL A 243 -11.53 -22.28 -29.11
C VAL A 243 -11.88 -20.99 -28.36
N ASP A 244 -10.93 -20.06 -28.33
CA ASP A 244 -11.07 -18.76 -27.65
C ASP A 244 -11.27 -17.66 -28.70
N VAL A 245 -12.53 -17.23 -28.86
CA VAL A 245 -12.93 -16.26 -29.90
C VAL A 245 -12.64 -14.80 -29.55
N PHE A 246 -12.34 -14.51 -28.27
CA PHE A 246 -12.03 -13.18 -27.73
C PHE A 246 -10.81 -13.28 -26.80
N ALA A 247 -9.72 -13.81 -27.33
CA ALA A 247 -8.61 -14.29 -26.53
C ALA A 247 -7.85 -13.17 -25.81
N GLY A 248 -7.98 -11.92 -26.23
CA GLY A 248 -7.18 -10.82 -25.69
C GLY A 248 -5.69 -11.17 -25.76
N VAL A 249 -5.02 -11.09 -24.61
CA VAL A 249 -3.60 -11.45 -24.45
C VAL A 249 -3.37 -12.91 -24.04
N GLY A 250 -4.44 -13.71 -24.00
CA GLY A 250 -4.42 -15.17 -23.81
C GLY A 250 -4.66 -15.72 -22.41
N PRO A 251 -5.45 -15.10 -21.50
CA PRO A 251 -5.60 -15.61 -20.13
C PRO A 251 -6.22 -17.01 -20.05
N PHE A 252 -7.03 -17.43 -21.04
CA PHE A 252 -7.50 -18.82 -21.17
C PHE A 252 -6.60 -19.65 -22.08
N ALA A 253 -6.25 -19.08 -23.24
CA ALA A 253 -5.51 -19.75 -24.31
C ALA A 253 -4.15 -20.28 -23.87
N ILE A 254 -3.37 -19.47 -23.15
CA ILE A 254 -1.99 -19.80 -22.78
C ILE A 254 -1.95 -20.89 -21.70
N PRO A 255 -2.68 -20.77 -20.57
CA PRO A 255 -2.71 -21.85 -19.58
C PRO A 255 -3.28 -23.16 -20.14
N ALA A 256 -4.29 -23.11 -21.01
CA ALA A 256 -4.84 -24.31 -21.65
C ALA A 256 -3.82 -25.00 -22.57
N GLY A 257 -3.08 -24.21 -23.36
CA GLY A 257 -1.97 -24.71 -24.19
C GLY A 257 -0.88 -25.36 -23.34
N LYS A 258 -0.48 -24.71 -22.24
CA LYS A 258 0.49 -25.24 -21.27
C LYS A 258 0.02 -26.54 -20.61
N LYS A 259 -1.29 -26.74 -20.44
CA LYS A 259 -1.91 -27.98 -19.96
C LYS A 259 -1.95 -29.10 -21.02
N GLY A 260 -1.52 -28.83 -22.26
CA GLY A 260 -1.50 -29.81 -23.35
C GLY A 260 -2.78 -29.86 -24.19
N CYS A 261 -3.59 -28.80 -24.19
CA CYS A 261 -4.71 -28.66 -25.11
C CYS A 261 -4.22 -28.13 -26.47
N ALA A 262 -4.92 -28.47 -27.55
CA ALA A 262 -4.82 -27.71 -28.79
C ALA A 262 -5.65 -26.43 -28.65
N VAL A 263 -5.10 -25.27 -29.05
CA VAL A 263 -5.76 -23.98 -28.83
C VAL A 263 -5.91 -23.21 -30.13
N MET A 264 -7.12 -22.74 -30.41
CA MET A 264 -7.42 -21.79 -31.47
C MET A 264 -7.84 -20.48 -30.82
N ALA A 265 -6.98 -19.47 -30.88
CA ALA A 265 -7.20 -18.18 -30.23
C ALA A 265 -7.32 -17.05 -31.28
N ASN A 266 -8.39 -16.26 -31.18
CA ASN A 266 -8.69 -15.16 -32.05
C ASN A 266 -8.98 -13.90 -31.22
N ASP A 267 -8.54 -12.74 -31.70
CA ASP A 267 -8.96 -11.45 -31.16
C ASP A 267 -9.02 -10.41 -32.29
N LEU A 268 -10.00 -9.51 -32.21
CA LEU A 268 -10.17 -8.44 -33.20
C LEU A 268 -9.10 -7.36 -33.07
N ASN A 269 -8.59 -7.12 -31.86
CA ASN A 269 -7.63 -6.07 -31.58
C ASN A 269 -6.21 -6.54 -31.98
N PRO A 270 -5.56 -5.87 -32.96
CA PRO A 270 -4.21 -6.25 -33.39
C PRO A 270 -3.16 -6.18 -32.27
N ALA A 271 -3.34 -5.30 -31.28
CA ALA A 271 -2.45 -5.23 -30.13
C ALA A 271 -2.61 -6.46 -29.22
N SER A 272 -3.84 -6.90 -28.98
CA SER A 272 -4.12 -8.15 -28.26
C SER A 272 -3.45 -9.33 -28.96
N TYR A 273 -3.63 -9.47 -30.28
CA TYR A 273 -2.99 -10.52 -31.06
C TYR A 273 -1.45 -10.48 -30.98
N MET A 274 -0.85 -9.30 -31.10
CA MET A 274 0.60 -9.13 -30.95
C MET A 274 1.10 -9.63 -29.59
N TYR A 275 0.43 -9.23 -28.50
CA TYR A 275 0.79 -9.65 -27.16
C TYR A 275 0.47 -11.12 -26.88
N LEU A 276 -0.61 -11.66 -27.45
CA LEU A 276 -0.89 -13.09 -27.41
C LEU A 276 0.27 -13.90 -28.03
N CYS A 277 0.73 -13.53 -29.22
CA CYS A 277 1.88 -14.19 -29.86
C CYS A 277 3.16 -14.07 -29.04
N GLN A 278 3.38 -12.94 -28.38
CA GLN A 278 4.52 -12.74 -27.50
C GLN A 278 4.41 -13.63 -26.25
N ASN A 279 3.25 -13.60 -25.59
CA ASN A 279 2.99 -14.37 -24.39
C ASN A 279 3.03 -15.88 -24.65
N ILE A 280 2.67 -16.37 -25.85
CA ILE A 280 2.89 -17.77 -26.22
C ILE A 280 4.37 -18.13 -26.07
N LYS A 281 5.27 -17.35 -26.68
CA LYS A 281 6.73 -17.57 -26.60
C LYS A 281 7.27 -17.45 -25.18
N ASP A 282 6.70 -16.54 -24.39
CA ASP A 282 7.15 -16.29 -23.02
C ASP A 282 6.74 -17.39 -22.01
N ASN A 283 5.87 -18.33 -22.43
CA ASN A 283 5.34 -19.42 -21.60
C ASN A 283 5.56 -20.83 -22.21
N GLU A 284 6.41 -20.96 -23.23
CA GLU A 284 6.86 -22.27 -23.75
C GLU A 284 7.74 -23.04 -22.75
#